data_AF-A0A7Y5LED1-F1
#
_entry.id   AF-A0A7Y5LED1-F1
#
_cell.length_a   1.000
_cell.length_b   1.000
_cell.length_c   1.000
_cell.angle_alpha   90.00
_cell.angle_beta   90.00
_cell.angle_gamma   90.00
#
_symmetry.space_group_name_H-M   'P 1'
#
loop_
_entity.id
_entity.type
_entity.pdbx_description
1 polymer ?
#
loop_
_entity_poly.entity_id
_entity_poly.type
_entity_poly.pdbx_seq_one_letter_code
_entity_poly.pdbx_strand_id
1 'polypeptide(L)'
;MSSQMVVDILRQALMMTFWASLPILAIGFIAGVLLSLVQIVTSMQDSAFSAVPRLAVFLFGLVLLLPWMLNKLVFYTISLFGDLGRYAR
;
A
#
# COMPACT_ATOMS: atom_id res chain seq x y z
N MET A 1 -26.34 11.92 11.42
CA MET A 1 -25.52 11.23 10.38
C MET A 1 -26.40 10.88 9.18
N SER A 2 -26.24 11.59 8.06
CA SER A 2 -26.95 11.23 6.81
C SER A 2 -26.24 10.08 6.10
N SER A 3 -26.99 9.27 5.34
CA SER A 3 -26.43 8.16 4.54
C SER A 3 -25.33 8.64 3.56
N GLN A 4 -25.49 9.85 3.01
CA GLN A 4 -24.48 10.50 2.14
C GLN A 4 -23.13 10.70 2.86
N MET A 5 -23.15 11.07 4.14
CA MET A 5 -21.93 11.32 4.90
C MET A 5 -21.10 10.04 5.10
N VAL A 6 -21.77 8.90 5.33
CA VAL A 6 -21.14 7.58 5.46
C VAL A 6 -20.48 7.17 4.12
N VAL A 7 -21.18 7.41 3.01
CA VAL A 7 -20.67 7.10 1.67
C VAL A 7 -19.44 7.94 1.33
N ASP A 8 -19.43 9.23 1.66
CA ASP A 8 -18.28 10.10 1.39
C ASP A 8 -17.04 9.74 2.21
N ILE A 9 -17.21 9.37 3.49
CA ILE A 9 -16.13 8.85 4.33
C ILE A 9 -15.54 7.59 3.71
N LEU A 10 -16.39 6.63 3.34
CA LEU A 10 -15.96 5.38 2.74
C LEU A 10 -15.22 5.62 1.42
N ARG A 11 -15.72 6.53 0.58
CA ARG A 11 -15.08 6.91 -0.67
C ARG A 11 -13.69 7.50 -0.43
N GLN A 12 -13.53 8.40 0.53
CA GLN A 12 -12.24 8.97 0.88
C GLN A 12 -11.26 7.93 1.43
N ALA A 13 -11.73 7.01 2.28
CA ALA A 13 -10.92 5.91 2.78
C ALA A 13 -10.39 5.02 1.65
N LEU A 14 -11.27 4.64 0.72
CA LEU A 14 -10.91 3.82 -0.44
C LEU A 14 -9.93 4.56 -1.36
N MET A 15 -10.16 5.84 -1.64
CA MET A 15 -9.26 6.63 -2.48
C MET A 15 -7.89 6.81 -1.83
N MET A 16 -7.85 7.04 -0.52
CA MET A 16 -6.59 7.13 0.20
C MET A 16 -5.83 5.81 0.17
N THR A 17 -6.53 4.70 0.40
CA THR A 17 -5.94 3.35 0.34
C THR A 17 -5.42 3.04 -1.06
N PHE A 18 -6.17 3.41 -2.10
CA PHE A 18 -5.76 3.26 -3.49
C PHE A 18 -4.45 4.01 -3.77
N TRP A 19 -4.39 5.30 -3.44
CA TRP A 19 -3.16 6.08 -3.62
C TRP A 19 -2.00 5.55 -2.77
N ALA A 20 -2.28 5.12 -1.53
CA ALA A 20 -1.28 4.60 -0.62
C ALA A 20 -0.67 3.26 -1.07
N SER A 21 -1.50 2.40 -1.69
CA SER A 21 -1.09 1.06 -2.15
C SER A 21 -0.44 1.07 -3.54
N LEU A 22 -0.73 2.08 -4.37
CA LEU A 22 -0.18 2.19 -5.72
C LEU A 22 1.36 2.12 -5.80
N PRO A 23 2.15 2.85 -4.97
CA PRO A 23 3.60 2.77 -5.05
C PRO A 23 4.16 1.42 -4.58
N ILE A 24 3.57 0.79 -3.57
CA ILE A 24 4.06 -0.52 -3.09
C ILE A 24 3.74 -1.64 -4.10
N LEU A 25 2.58 -1.55 -4.76
CA LEU A 25 2.19 -2.44 -5.86
C LEU A 25 3.12 -2.27 -7.06
N ALA A 26 3.47 -1.03 -7.43
CA ALA A 26 4.39 -0.76 -8.53
C ALA A 26 5.79 -1.34 -8.27
N ILE A 27 6.34 -1.16 -7.07
CA ILE A 27 7.63 -1.75 -6.67
C ILE A 27 7.55 -3.28 -6.74
N GLY A 28 6.51 -3.87 -6.15
CA GLY A 28 6.32 -5.33 -6.16
C GLY A 28 6.18 -5.90 -7.57
N PHE A 29 5.47 -5.19 -8.46
CA PHE A 29 5.30 -5.57 -9.85
C PHE A 29 6.63 -5.54 -10.61
N ILE A 30 7.36 -4.42 -10.55
CA ILE A 30 8.65 -4.26 -11.24
C ILE A 30 9.65 -5.31 -10.74
N ALA A 31 9.76 -5.47 -9.43
CA ALA A 31 10.64 -6.45 -8.82
C ALA A 31 10.27 -7.89 -9.19
N GLY A 32 8.97 -8.20 -9.20
CA GLY A 32 8.46 -9.51 -9.59
C GLY A 32 8.78 -9.86 -11.04
N VAL A 33 8.61 -8.89 -11.96
CA VAL A 33 8.95 -9.04 -13.38
C VAL A 33 10.46 -9.20 -13.57
N LEU A 34 11.28 -8.35 -12.94
CA LEU A 34 12.74 -8.47 -13.04
C LEU A 34 13.22 -9.82 -12.51
N LEU A 35 12.69 -10.26 -11.38
CA LEU A 35 13.11 -11.52 -10.78
C LEU A 35 12.64 -12.74 -11.56
N SER A 36 11.45 -12.69 -12.16
CA SER A 36 10.97 -13.78 -13.04
C SER A 36 11.80 -13.86 -14.32
N LEU A 37 12.19 -12.73 -14.91
CA LEU A 37 13.08 -12.69 -16.06
C LEU A 37 14.46 -13.29 -15.73
N VAL A 38 15.04 -12.95 -14.58
CA VAL A 38 16.34 -13.52 -14.15
C VAL A 38 16.24 -15.03 -13.91
N GLN A 39 15.14 -15.50 -13.32
CA GLN A 39 14.89 -16.94 -13.15
C GLN A 39 14.80 -17.67 -14.49
N ILE A 40 14.12 -17.09 -15.47
CA ILE A 40 13.97 -17.68 -16.81
C ILE A 40 15.31 -17.72 -17.55
N VAL A 41 16.06 -16.60 -17.57
CA VAL A 41 17.32 -16.47 -18.31
C VAL A 41 18.41 -17.39 -17.74
N THR A 42 18.44 -17.58 -16.43
CA THR A 42 19.47 -18.40 -15.75
C THR A 42 19.06 -19.88 -15.64
N SER A 43 17.87 -20.25 -16.15
CA SER A 43 17.24 -21.58 -16.01
C SER A 43 17.14 -22.13 -14.57
N MET A 44 17.36 -21.28 -13.56
CA MET A 44 17.25 -21.64 -12.14
C MET A 44 15.78 -21.56 -11.72
N GLN A 45 15.08 -22.68 -11.79
CA GLN A 45 13.69 -22.84 -11.33
C GLN A 45 13.59 -23.18 -9.84
N ASP A 46 14.64 -22.92 -9.06
CA ASP A 46 14.62 -23.20 -7.63
C ASP A 46 13.76 -22.15 -6.90
N SER A 47 12.59 -22.59 -6.44
CA SER A 47 11.61 -21.77 -5.73
C SER A 47 12.16 -21.14 -4.45
N ALA A 48 13.16 -21.75 -3.82
CA ALA A 48 13.81 -21.20 -2.62
C ALA A 48 14.68 -19.98 -2.94
N PHE A 49 15.42 -20.02 -4.07
CA PHE A 49 16.30 -18.93 -4.48
C PHE A 49 15.51 -17.69 -4.90
N SER A 50 14.33 -17.85 -5.49
CA SER A 50 13.49 -16.72 -5.91
C SER A 50 12.71 -16.06 -4.76
N ALA A 51 12.45 -16.80 -3.68
CA ALA A 51 11.71 -16.29 -2.54
C ALA A 51 12.50 -15.22 -1.76
N VAL A 52 13.80 -15.43 -1.56
CA VAL A 52 14.64 -14.53 -0.75
C VAL A 52 14.80 -13.14 -1.39
N PRO A 53 15.19 -12.99 -2.66
CA PRO A 53 15.31 -11.68 -3.30
C PRO A 53 13.96 -10.98 -3.41
N ARG A 54 12.87 -11.72 -3.68
CA ARG A 54 11.52 -11.14 -3.73
C ARG A 54 11.11 -10.55 -2.39
N LEU A 55 11.33 -11.28 -1.30
CA LEU A 55 11.10 -10.81 0.06
C LEU A 55 11.96 -9.60 0.39
N ALA A 56 13.24 -9.61 0.03
CA ALA A 56 14.15 -8.50 0.27
C ALA A 56 13.69 -7.21 -0.43
N VAL A 57 13.29 -7.29 -1.71
CA VAL A 57 12.79 -6.12 -2.44
C VAL A 57 11.46 -5.64 -1.88
N PHE A 58 10.57 -6.55 -1.49
CA PHE A 58 9.29 -6.18 -0.87
C PHE A 58 9.50 -5.49 0.49
N LEU A 59 10.36 -6.05 1.34
CA LEU A 59 10.71 -5.46 2.64
C LEU A 59 11.36 -4.09 2.47
N PHE A 60 12.29 -3.96 1.53
CA PHE A 60 12.94 -2.68 1.24
C PHE A 60 11.94 -1.63 0.77
N GLY A 61 11.06 -1.98 -0.18
CA GLY A 61 9.98 -1.11 -0.64
C GLY A 61 9.02 -0.73 0.49
N LEU A 62 8.68 -1.69 1.35
CA LEU A 62 7.80 -1.47 2.50
C LEU A 62 8.44 -0.52 3.50
N VAL A 63 9.70 -0.69 3.89
CA VAL A 63 10.40 0.19 4.84
C VAL A 63 10.50 1.63 4.32
N LEU A 64 10.76 1.81 3.02
CA LEU A 64 10.81 3.15 2.41
C LEU A 64 9.43 3.82 2.34
N LEU A 65 8.38 3.05 2.05
CA LEU A 65 7.02 3.57 1.92
C LEU A 65 6.28 3.67 3.26
N LEU A 66 6.74 2.96 4.29
CA LEU A 66 6.16 2.93 5.63
C LEU A 66 5.91 4.34 6.20
N PRO A 67 6.89 5.26 6.27
CA PRO A 67 6.65 6.59 6.84
C PRO A 67 5.61 7.37 6.05
N TRP A 68 5.58 7.22 4.72
CA TRP A 68 4.61 7.92 3.88
C TRP A 68 3.18 7.36 4.03
N MET A 69 3.03 6.03 4.08
CA MET A 69 1.74 5.38 4.33
C MET A 69 1.19 5.72 5.72
N LEU A 70 2.05 5.73 6.74
CA LEU A 70 1.67 6.11 8.10
C LEU A 70 1.21 7.57 8.17
N ASN A 71 1.90 8.49 7.50
CA ASN A 71 1.47 9.89 7.44
C ASN A 71 0.07 10.03 6.82
N LYS A 72 -0.24 9.28 5.75
CA LYS A 72 -1.57 9.29 5.13
C LYS A 72 -2.65 8.76 6.09
N LEU A 73 -2.39 7.62 6.72
CA LEU A 73 -3.31 7.02 7.70
C LEU A 73 -3.56 7.94 8.88
N VAL A 74 -2.51 8.50 9.49
CA VAL A 74 -2.62 9.42 10.61
C VAL A 74 -3.39 10.68 10.22
N PHE A 75 -3.12 11.26 9.04
CA PHE A 75 -3.85 12.41 8.53
C PHE A 75 -5.35 12.12 8.37
N TYR A 76 -5.69 10.95 7.82
CA TYR A 76 -7.09 10.52 7.71
C TYR A 76 -7.76 10.34 9.06
N THR A 77 -7.09 9.67 10.00
CA THR A 77 -7.59 9.48 11.36
C THR A 77 -7.80 10.84 12.03
N ILE A 78 -6.86 11.77 11.96
CA ILE A 78 -7.00 13.11 12.52
C ILE A 78 -8.16 13.86 11.85
N SER A 79 -8.31 13.78 10.54
CA SER A 79 -9.44 14.41 9.83
C SER A 79 -10.78 13.83 10.27
N LEU A 80 -10.86 12.52 10.45
CA LEU A 80 -12.08 11.83 10.89
C LEU A 80 -12.44 12.20 12.34
N PHE A 81 -11.44 12.18 13.23
CA PHE A 81 -11.62 12.50 14.64
C PHE A 81 -11.83 14.01 14.90
N GLY A 82 -11.22 14.89 14.09
CA GLY A 82 -11.40 16.34 14.17
C GLY A 82 -12.81 16.79 13.74
N ASP A 83 -13.41 16.10 12.78
CA ASP A 83 -14.79 16.35 12.35
C ASP A 83 -15.82 15.67 13.28
N LEU A 84 -15.42 14.91 14.31
CA LEU A 84 -16.35 14.29 15.28
C LEU A 84 -17.24 15.32 15.98
N GLY A 85 -16.73 16.54 16.22
CA GLY A 85 -17.56 17.63 16.77
C GLY A 85 -18.69 18.08 15.83
N ARG A 86 -18.55 17.83 14.51
CA ARG A 86 -19.56 18.06 13.48
C ARG A 86 -20.45 16.85 13.25
N TYR A 87 -19.95 15.63 13.51
CA TYR A 87 -20.73 14.38 13.47
C TYR A 87 -21.60 14.15 14.71
N ALA A 88 -21.19 14.69 15.86
CA ALA A 88 -21.87 14.55 17.15
C ALA A 88 -23.00 15.59 17.37
N ARG A 89 -23.14 16.59 16.48
CA ARG A 89 -24.28 17.50 16.42
C ARG A 89 -25.27 17.09 15.35
#